data_AF-A0ABD2SJJ8-F1
#
_entry.id   AF-A0ABD2SJJ8-F1
#
_cell.length_a   1.000
_cell.length_b   1.000
_cell.length_c   1.000
_cell.angle_alpha   90.00
_cell.angle_beta   90.00
_cell.angle_gamma   90.00
#
_symmetry.space_group_name_H-M   'P 1'
#
loop_
_entity.id
_entity.type
_entity.pdbx_description
1 polymer ?
#
loop_
_entity_poly.entity_id
_entity_poly.type
_entity_poly.pdbx_seq_one_letter_code
_entity_poly.pdbx_strand_id
1 'polypeptide(L)'
;DIEIAAIIYSPYSDEPKVFPNHGAAINTFQRIKELETMERSKNMVTKDKFIEKRIEKLKKDLIKVRKENRVKEITNKMHEVLNGKTISVDMNAYDLNDLST
;
A
#
# COMPACT_ATOMS: atom_id res chain seq x y z
N ASP A 1 -20.24 -16.42 5.08
CA ASP A 1 -19.99 -16.43 3.62
C ASP A 1 -19.83 -15.01 3.08
N ILE A 2 -19.01 -14.85 2.05
CA ILE A 2 -18.84 -13.59 1.33
C ILE A 2 -19.50 -13.76 -0.03
N GLU A 3 -20.48 -12.91 -0.34
CA GLU A 3 -21.10 -12.86 -1.67
C GLU A 3 -20.23 -12.05 -2.63
N ILE A 4 -19.95 -12.62 -3.81
CA ILE A 4 -19.07 -12.04 -4.82
C ILE A 4 -19.82 -12.02 -6.15
N ALA A 5 -19.84 -10.87 -6.83
CA ALA A 5 -20.38 -10.70 -8.17
C ALA A 5 -19.37 -10.02 -9.09
N ALA A 6 -19.26 -10.48 -10.34
CA ALA A 6 -18.36 -9.91 -11.33
C ALA A 6 -18.98 -9.93 -12.73
N ILE A 7 -18.70 -8.87 -13.50
CA ILE A 7 -19.02 -8.76 -14.93
C ILE A 7 -17.70 -8.57 -15.67
N ILE A 8 -17.39 -9.48 -16.59
CA ILE A 8 -16.11 -9.53 -17.30
C ILE A 8 -16.38 -9.39 -18.79
N TYR A 9 -15.92 -8.27 -19.36
CA TYR A 9 -15.96 -8.01 -20.79
C TYR A 9 -14.68 -8.55 -21.44
N SER A 10 -14.84 -9.17 -22.61
CA SER A 10 -13.74 -9.65 -23.45
C SER A 10 -13.82 -8.92 -24.79
N PRO A 11 -12.70 -8.52 -25.40
CA PRO A 11 -12.70 -7.93 -26.73
C PRO A 11 -13.10 -8.94 -27.84
N TYR A 12 -13.21 -10.22 -27.49
CA TYR A 12 -13.54 -11.32 -28.41
C TYR A 12 -14.96 -11.86 -28.24
N SER A 13 -15.82 -11.19 -27.46
CA SER A 13 -17.19 -11.63 -27.18
C SER A 13 -18.09 -10.41 -27.00
N ASP A 14 -19.23 -10.40 -27.68
CA ASP A 14 -20.23 -9.33 -27.55
C ASP A 14 -20.97 -9.38 -26.20
N GLU A 15 -21.10 -10.58 -25.62
CA GLU A 15 -21.72 -10.77 -24.31
C GLU A 15 -20.66 -10.86 -23.19
N PRO A 16 -20.89 -10.21 -22.04
CA PRO A 16 -20.00 -10.32 -20.89
C PRO A 16 -20.20 -11.66 -20.17
N LYS A 17 -19.11 -12.19 -19.61
CA LYS A 17 -19.19 -13.31 -18.68
C LYS A 17 -19.59 -12.79 -17.30
N VAL A 18 -20.63 -13.37 -16.72
CA VAL A 18 -21.16 -12.98 -15.41
C VAL A 18 -20.95 -14.10 -14.39
N PHE A 19 -20.37 -13.75 -13.25
CA PHE A 19 -20.19 -14.65 -12.11
C PHE A 19 -21.01 -14.18 -10.90
N PRO A 20 -21.67 -15.09 -10.15
CA PRO A 20 -21.75 -16.54 -10.42
C PRO A 20 -22.80 -16.88 -11.48
N ASN A 21 -23.84 -16.04 -11.63
CA ASN A 21 -24.81 -16.02 -12.72
C ASN A 21 -25.51 -14.65 -12.72
N HIS A 22 -26.32 -14.38 -13.74
CA HIS A 22 -27.01 -13.09 -13.89
C HIS A 22 -27.90 -12.71 -12.69
N GLY A 23 -28.75 -13.63 -12.22
CA GLY A 23 -29.69 -13.35 -11.14
C GLY A 23 -28.98 -13.01 -9.82
N ALA A 24 -27.99 -13.82 -9.45
CA ALA A 24 -27.18 -13.59 -8.26
C ALA A 24 -26.39 -12.27 -8.35
N ALA A 25 -25.78 -11.99 -9.50
CA ALA A 25 -25.02 -10.75 -9.70
C ALA A 25 -25.93 -9.51 -9.60
N ILE A 26 -27.12 -9.54 -10.22
CA ILE A 26 -28.11 -8.46 -10.13
C ILE A 26 -28.50 -8.21 -8.67
N ASN A 27 -28.84 -9.24 -7.91
CA ASN A 27 -29.21 -9.12 -6.50
C ASN A 27 -28.06 -8.50 -5.67
N THR A 28 -26.82 -8.96 -5.89
CA THR A 28 -25.65 -8.39 -5.21
C THR A 28 -25.47 -6.90 -5.55
N PHE A 29 -25.58 -6.50 -6.82
CA PHE A 29 -25.46 -5.10 -7.21
C PHE A 29 -26.61 -4.22 -6.70
N GLN A 30 -27.84 -4.73 -6.66
CA GLN A 30 -28.97 -4.03 -6.06
C GLN A 30 -28.74 -3.76 -4.58
N ARG A 31 -28.32 -4.78 -3.81
CA ARG A 31 -27.98 -4.59 -2.40
C ARG A 31 -26.87 -3.57 -2.20
N ILE A 32 -25.82 -3.58 -3.03
CA ILE A 32 -24.75 -2.57 -2.98
C ILE A 32 -25.29 -1.16 -3.29
N LYS A 33 -26.27 -1.04 -4.19
CA LYS A 33 -26.90 0.24 -4.54
C LYS A 33 -27.78 0.78 -3.41
N GLU A 34 -28.39 -0.10 -2.63
CA GLU A 34 -29.24 0.24 -1.48
C GLU A 34 -28.45 0.67 -0.24
N LEU A 35 -27.15 0.36 -0.15
CA LEU A 35 -26.27 0.85 0.91
C LEU A 35 -26.15 2.39 0.87
N GLU A 36 -26.02 3.01 2.05
CA GLU A 36 -25.77 4.44 2.15
C GLU A 36 -24.47 4.84 1.42
N THR A 37 -24.41 6.06 0.89
CA THR A 37 -23.29 6.54 0.06
C THR A 37 -21.94 6.42 0.78
N MET A 38 -21.90 6.67 2.09
CA MET A 38 -20.66 6.55 2.89
C MET A 38 -20.20 5.08 2.96
N GLU A 39 -21.12 4.14 3.20
CA GLU A 39 -20.80 2.72 3.29
C GLU A 39 -20.38 2.15 1.93
N ARG A 40 -21.10 2.53 0.87
CA ARG A 40 -20.83 2.11 -0.51
C ARG A 40 -19.45 2.57 -1.01
N SER A 41 -19.06 3.80 -0.70
CA SER A 41 -17.80 4.38 -1.21
C SER A 41 -16.55 4.00 -0.40
N LYS A 42 -16.71 3.54 0.85
CA LYS A 42 -15.62 3.24 1.78
C LYS A 42 -14.52 2.35 1.18
N ASN A 43 -14.92 1.30 0.47
CA ASN A 43 -14.02 0.29 -0.10
C ASN A 43 -14.00 0.29 -1.64
N MET A 44 -14.73 1.20 -2.28
CA MET A 44 -14.74 1.29 -3.74
C MET A 44 -13.40 1.85 -4.24
N VAL A 45 -12.73 1.11 -5.13
CA VAL A 45 -11.41 1.48 -5.64
C VAL A 45 -11.26 1.08 -7.11
N THR A 46 -10.56 1.91 -7.88
CA THR A 46 -10.12 1.58 -9.24
C THR A 46 -8.75 0.90 -9.21
N LYS A 47 -8.35 0.26 -10.31
CA LYS A 47 -7.01 -0.34 -10.42
C LYS A 47 -5.90 0.69 -10.19
N ASP A 48 -6.00 1.85 -10.82
CA ASP A 48 -4.99 2.90 -10.72
C ASP A 48 -4.87 3.44 -9.30
N LYS A 49 -6.00 3.77 -8.67
CA LYS A 49 -6.03 4.24 -7.26
C LYS A 49 -5.50 3.18 -6.30
N PHE A 50 -5.71 1.91 -6.59
CA PHE A 50 -5.15 0.82 -5.80
C PHE A 50 -3.61 0.76 -5.93
N ILE A 51 -3.09 0.89 -7.14
CA ILE A 51 -1.64 0.94 -7.40
C ILE A 51 -1.01 2.15 -6.71
N GLU A 52 -1.60 3.34 -6.84
CA GLU A 52 -1.13 4.55 -6.17
C GLU A 52 -1.03 4.37 -4.65
N LYS A 53 -2.11 3.88 -4.02
CA LYS A 53 -2.12 3.56 -2.57
C LYS A 53 -1.03 2.56 -2.20
N ARG A 54 -0.79 1.55 -3.05
CA ARG A 54 0.25 0.54 -2.82
C ARG A 54 1.65 1.16 -2.89
N ILE A 55 1.90 2.03 -3.87
CA ILE A 55 3.17 2.77 -3.99
C ILE A 55 3.39 3.66 -2.76
N GLU A 56 2.37 4.41 -2.33
CA GLU A 56 2.46 5.26 -1.15
C GLU A 56 2.79 4.45 0.11
N LYS A 57 2.14 3.30 0.30
CA LYS A 57 2.43 2.38 1.40
C LYS A 57 3.89 1.93 1.37
N LEU A 58 4.38 1.47 0.21
CA LEU A 58 5.77 1.01 0.07
C LEU A 58 6.79 2.14 0.33
N LYS A 59 6.47 3.38 -0.07
CA LYS A 59 7.31 4.54 0.26
C LYS A 59 7.38 4.78 1.77
N LYS A 60 6.25 4.69 2.48
CA LYS A 60 6.21 4.81 3.96
C LYS A 60 7.02 3.70 4.63
N ASP A 61 6.87 2.47 4.17
CA ASP A 61 7.60 1.32 4.69
C ASP A 61 9.12 1.48 4.47
N LEU A 62 9.52 1.97 3.29
CA LEU A 62 10.93 2.26 2.98
C LEU A 62 11.52 3.32 3.93
N ILE A 63 10.79 4.41 4.18
CA ILE A 63 11.22 5.45 5.12
C ILE A 63 11.40 4.86 6.52
N LYS A 64 10.48 4.02 6.97
CA LYS A 64 10.56 3.36 8.29
C LYS A 64 11.82 2.51 8.41
N VAL A 65 12.09 1.65 7.42
CA VAL A 65 13.27 0.77 7.42
C VAL A 65 14.57 1.59 7.41
N ARG A 66 14.62 2.69 6.64
CA ARG A 66 15.79 3.59 6.64
C ARG A 66 16.05 4.18 8.03
N LYS A 67 15.02 4.65 8.73
CA LYS A 67 15.13 5.17 10.09
C LYS A 67 15.59 4.10 11.07
N GLU A 68 15.04 2.89 11.00
CA GLU A 68 15.45 1.76 11.85
C GLU A 68 16.92 1.37 11.61
N ASN A 69 17.35 1.32 10.35
CA ASN A 69 18.74 1.04 10.00
C ASN A 69 19.67 2.13 10.51
N ARG A 70 19.27 3.41 10.44
CA ARG A 70 20.06 4.52 10.95
C ARG A 70 20.31 4.43 12.45
N VAL A 71 19.28 4.08 13.23
CA VAL A 71 19.45 3.87 14.68
C VAL A 71 20.47 2.77 14.94
N LYS A 72 20.37 1.64 14.22
CA LYS A 72 21.33 0.53 14.34
C LYS A 72 22.75 0.94 13.97
N GLU A 73 22.95 1.69 12.88
CA GLU A 73 24.25 2.20 12.46
C GLU A 73 24.89 3.09 13.53
N ILE A 74 24.12 4.03 14.10
CA ILE A 74 24.60 4.91 15.16
C ILE A 74 24.95 4.08 16.41
N THR A 75 24.09 3.16 16.84
CA THR A 75 24.35 2.30 18.00
C THR A 75 25.61 1.47 17.81
N ASN A 76 25.79 0.84 16.63
CA ASN A 76 26.98 0.06 16.32
C ASN A 76 28.24 0.92 16.37
N LYS A 77 28.20 2.11 15.76
CA LYS A 77 29.30 3.09 15.84
C LYS A 77 29.62 3.47 17.29
N MET A 78 28.62 3.75 18.13
CA MET A 78 28.85 4.05 19.56
C MET A 78 29.59 2.91 20.27
N HIS A 79 29.20 1.66 20.04
CA HIS A 79 29.90 0.51 20.60
C HIS A 79 31.36 0.41 20.12
N GLU A 80 31.63 0.74 18.85
CA GLU A 80 33.00 0.81 18.35
C GLU A 80 33.86 1.87 19.03
N VAL A 81 33.32 3.08 19.28
CA VAL A 81 34.02 4.14 20.05
C VAL A 81 34.36 3.66 21.45
N LEU A 82 33.38 3.07 22.14
CA LEU A 82 33.56 2.58 23.51
C LEU A 82 34.65 1.50 23.59
N ASN A 83 34.84 0.73 22.51
CA ASN A 83 35.90 -0.25 22.38
C ASN A 83 37.24 0.33 21.90
N GLY A 84 37.37 1.67 21.84
CA GLY A 84 38.62 2.37 21.52
C GLY A 84 38.90 2.57 20.03
N LYS A 85 37.95 2.30 19.12
CA LYS A 85 38.11 2.63 17.70
C LYS A 85 37.83 4.11 17.43
N THR A 86 38.67 4.74 16.60
CA THR A 86 38.41 6.07 16.05
C THR A 86 37.45 5.96 14.85
N ILE A 87 36.38 6.75 14.82
CA ILE A 87 35.42 6.75 13.70
C ILE A 87 35.64 7.97 12.80
N SER A 88 35.64 7.77 11.48
CA SER A 88 35.40 8.84 10.50
C SER A 88 33.90 9.08 10.34
N VAL A 89 33.47 10.33 10.50
CA VAL A 89 32.07 10.73 10.22
C VAL A 89 31.90 10.85 8.72
N ASP A 90 31.56 9.74 8.07
CA ASP A 90 31.09 9.76 6.68
C ASP A 90 29.59 10.09 6.72
N MET A 91 29.26 11.38 6.64
CA MET A 91 27.87 11.86 6.57
C MET A 91 27.39 11.74 5.13
N ASN A 92 26.42 10.86 4.89
CA ASN A 92 25.79 10.77 3.58
C ASN A 92 24.91 12.00 3.35
N ALA A 93 24.83 12.53 2.12
CA ALA A 93 23.93 13.65 1.79
C ALA A 93 22.45 13.33 2.11
N TYR A 94 22.06 12.06 2.08
CA TYR A 94 20.73 11.63 2.51
C TYR A 94 20.52 11.75 4.03
N ASP A 95 21.58 11.75 4.85
CA ASP A 95 21.51 11.90 6.30
C ASP A 95 21.08 13.33 6.72
N LEU A 96 21.27 14.33 5.85
CA LEU A 96 20.90 15.73 6.10
C LEU A 96 19.40 15.99 5.90
N ASN A 97 18.74 15.24 5.00
CA ASN A 97 17.31 15.39 4.74
C ASN A 97 16.41 14.91 5.89
N ASP A 98 16.94 14.08 6.80
CA ASP A 98 16.21 13.64 7.99
C ASP A 98 16.30 14.65 9.16
N LEU A 99 17.13 15.69 9.05
CA LEU A 99 17.27 16.80 10.01
C LEU A 99 16.50 18.06 9.59
N SER A 100 16.03 18.14 8.34
CA SER A 100 15.10 19.19 7.94
C SER A 100 13.72 18.87 8.51
N THR A 101 13.39 19.57 9.59
CA THR A 101 12.05 19.66 10.21
C THR A 101 10.93 19.89 9.21
#